data_AF-A0A971QS82-F1
#
_entry.id   AF-A0A971QS82-F1
#
_cell.length_a   1.000
_cell.length_b   1.000
_cell.length_c   1.000
_cell.angle_alpha   90.00
_cell.angle_beta   90.00
_cell.angle_gamma   90.00
#
_symmetry.space_group_name_H-M   'P 1'
#
loop_
_entity.id
_entity.type
_entity.pdbx_description
1 polymer ?
#
loop_
_entity_poly.entity_id
_entity_poly.type
_entity_poly.pdbx_seq_one_letter_code
_entity_poly.pdbx_strand_id
1 'polypeptide(L)'
;MRAMPILRYFLSVTTGLVFQAWLSYAQPLQVHPATIVEYDGALFMPYHETPVEVSYFTDPGIARRSPSQVTILKKKLEACTALFSQDSLLRSPRGLKVTYRGTVLPPPAIQTGQKSIMASFETALYTTLARDSAPAWEATPDARVTIWFNNPAKLAGSPVINDIYVEPRTTGDFFGHPEMDRISAPYRIVAVKNNTLPFFLPVTREDFVLTLISYFQSSIEKTEKTGNRLPTATVHDTPHQKREDGRVKFYNDLEKIRKMDPELADKLMQAYLEAGVPGAGNGQGGSGQGSGQGSGQVDQNIVLNSWREAVRKLKTEMNAMSPTERKSQAWWSSTEETNVSGLTYPGASGSRPLVRINRALIDPTLAPSSIQLMVVEWSMVPGTGFSETTGYNLAFGTLSHLSTEENLWIPLFRLSDQ
;
A
#
# COMPACT_ATOMS: atom_id res chain seq x y z
N MET A 1 3.52 -67.78 -80.80
CA MET A 1 2.80 -66.50 -80.85
C MET A 1 2.98 -65.82 -79.49
N ARG A 2 3.82 -64.77 -79.43
CA ARG A 2 4.04 -63.73 -78.37
C ARG A 2 4.17 -64.18 -76.89
N ALA A 3 5.00 -63.62 -76.02
CA ALA A 3 6.27 -62.89 -75.99
C ALA A 3 6.68 -62.90 -74.48
N MET A 4 7.96 -63.01 -74.15
CA MET A 4 8.56 -62.67 -72.84
C MET A 4 8.68 -61.12 -72.70
N PRO A 5 9.17 -60.48 -71.59
CA PRO A 5 9.51 -60.89 -70.20
C PRO A 5 9.08 -59.80 -69.14
N ILE A 6 9.77 -59.71 -67.97
CA ILE A 6 9.92 -58.60 -66.97
C ILE A 6 9.35 -58.99 -65.57
N LEU A 7 10.10 -59.38 -64.53
CA LEU A 7 11.20 -58.75 -63.76
C LEU A 7 10.89 -57.33 -63.24
N ARG A 8 10.41 -57.20 -61.99
CA ARG A 8 10.83 -56.20 -60.96
C ARG A 8 9.81 -56.10 -59.80
N TYR A 9 10.34 -55.81 -58.61
CA TYR A 9 9.66 -55.41 -57.36
C TYR A 9 9.05 -56.52 -56.46
N PHE A 10 9.92 -57.26 -55.77
CA PHE A 10 9.60 -57.81 -54.45
C PHE A 10 10.74 -57.47 -53.48
N LEU A 11 10.89 -56.17 -53.20
CA LEU A 11 11.74 -55.65 -52.12
C LEU A 11 11.18 -54.27 -51.76
N SER A 12 10.34 -54.21 -50.72
CA SER A 12 10.12 -53.00 -49.85
C SER A 12 8.81 -52.99 -49.02
N VAL A 13 8.09 -54.12 -48.80
CA VAL A 13 6.83 -54.06 -48.02
C VAL A 13 7.00 -54.38 -46.53
N THR A 14 8.17 -54.83 -46.08
CA THR A 14 8.38 -55.22 -44.66
C THR A 14 9.21 -54.25 -43.83
N THR A 15 9.55 -53.06 -44.35
CA THR A 15 10.23 -51.98 -43.61
C THR A 15 9.46 -50.65 -43.63
N GLY A 16 8.13 -50.69 -43.84
CA GLY A 16 7.26 -49.51 -43.81
C GLY A 16 6.22 -49.50 -42.69
N LEU A 17 6.01 -50.61 -41.97
CA LEU A 17 4.89 -50.78 -41.04
C LEU A 17 5.29 -50.89 -39.56
N VAL A 18 6.59 -50.83 -39.23
CA VAL A 18 7.08 -50.87 -37.83
C VAL A 18 7.58 -49.49 -37.35
N PHE A 19 7.74 -48.51 -38.24
CA PHE A 19 8.17 -47.14 -37.89
C PHE A 19 7.05 -46.09 -37.83
N GLN A 20 5.79 -46.50 -38.01
CA GLN A 20 4.62 -45.64 -37.82
C GLN A 20 3.89 -45.86 -36.48
N ALA A 21 4.31 -46.87 -35.70
CA ALA A 21 3.76 -47.14 -34.36
C ALA A 21 4.59 -46.53 -33.21
N TRP A 22 5.67 -45.80 -33.52
CA TRP A 22 6.53 -45.11 -32.54
C TRP A 22 6.52 -43.58 -32.67
N LEU A 23 5.62 -43.06 -33.50
CA LEU A 23 5.24 -41.64 -33.56
C LEU A 23 3.76 -41.47 -33.19
N SER A 24 3.23 -42.39 -32.38
CA SER A 24 2.01 -42.16 -31.62
C SER A 24 2.30 -41.08 -30.59
N TYR A 25 2.06 -39.84 -31.02
CA TYR A 25 1.56 -38.75 -30.20
C TYR A 25 1.95 -38.85 -28.73
N ALA A 26 3.04 -38.17 -28.36
CA ALA A 26 2.96 -37.33 -27.18
C ALA A 26 1.81 -36.34 -27.45
N GLN A 27 0.58 -36.78 -27.20
CA GLN A 27 -0.49 -35.83 -26.98
C GLN A 27 0.02 -34.94 -25.86
N PRO A 28 -0.08 -33.60 -25.95
CA PRO A 28 0.12 -32.78 -24.77
C PRO A 28 -0.75 -33.40 -23.69
N LEU A 29 -0.17 -33.76 -22.54
CA LEU A 29 -0.91 -34.31 -21.40
C LEU A 29 -2.20 -33.50 -21.32
N GLN A 30 -3.36 -34.13 -21.53
CA GLN A 30 -4.64 -33.47 -21.29
C GLN A 30 -4.69 -33.27 -19.78
N VAL A 31 -4.14 -32.14 -19.33
CA VAL A 31 -4.09 -31.80 -17.93
C VAL A 31 -5.53 -31.66 -17.47
N HIS A 32 -5.94 -32.54 -16.56
CA HIS A 32 -7.30 -32.48 -16.04
C HIS A 32 -7.50 -31.13 -15.32
N PRO A 33 -8.65 -30.46 -15.48
CA PRO A 33 -8.95 -29.20 -14.80
C PRO A 33 -8.88 -29.31 -13.26
N ALA A 34 -8.90 -30.54 -12.72
CA ALA A 34 -8.74 -30.85 -11.31
C ALA A 34 -7.30 -31.22 -10.90
N THR A 35 -6.29 -30.99 -11.74
CA THR A 35 -4.90 -31.35 -11.41
C THR A 35 -4.41 -30.51 -10.23
N ILE A 36 -4.08 -31.20 -9.13
CA ILE A 36 -3.48 -30.61 -7.95
C ILE A 36 -1.96 -30.72 -8.09
N VAL A 37 -1.26 -29.61 -7.93
CA VAL A 37 0.20 -29.53 -8.00
C VAL A 37 0.73 -29.06 -6.66
N GLU A 38 1.70 -29.78 -6.10
CA GLU A 38 2.42 -29.33 -4.92
C GLU A 38 3.55 -28.38 -5.33
N TYR A 39 3.64 -27.23 -4.68
CA TYR A 39 4.69 -26.24 -4.88
C TYR A 39 5.06 -25.64 -3.52
N ASP A 40 6.33 -25.70 -3.12
CA ASP A 40 6.79 -25.27 -1.79
C ASP A 40 5.94 -25.81 -0.61
N GLY A 41 5.49 -27.06 -0.70
CA GLY A 41 4.69 -27.71 0.35
C GLY A 41 3.21 -27.28 0.42
N ALA A 42 2.76 -26.43 -0.51
CA ALA A 42 1.36 -26.05 -0.66
C ALA A 42 0.74 -26.70 -1.90
N LEU A 43 -0.54 -27.05 -1.81
CA LEU A 43 -1.29 -27.69 -2.90
C LEU A 43 -2.08 -26.64 -3.69
N PHE A 44 -1.82 -26.55 -4.99
CA PHE A 44 -2.43 -25.59 -5.92
C PHE A 44 -3.28 -26.28 -6.96
N MET A 45 -4.25 -25.55 -7.53
CA MET A 45 -5.06 -26.01 -8.66
C MET A 45 -4.84 -25.12 -9.90
N PRO A 46 -3.65 -25.15 -10.54
CA PRO A 46 -3.24 -24.18 -11.56
C PRO A 46 -4.09 -24.18 -12.84
N TYR A 47 -4.86 -25.23 -13.09
CA TYR A 47 -5.71 -25.37 -14.29
C TYR A 47 -7.21 -25.28 -13.98
N HIS A 48 -7.57 -25.12 -12.72
CA HIS A 48 -8.96 -25.04 -12.31
C HIS A 48 -9.56 -23.74 -12.80
N GLU A 49 -10.70 -23.83 -13.50
CA GLU A 49 -11.44 -22.65 -13.95
C GLU A 49 -12.14 -22.01 -12.76
N THR A 50 -11.90 -20.73 -12.55
CA THR A 50 -12.31 -20.04 -11.33
C THR A 50 -13.15 -18.81 -11.63
N PRO A 51 -14.04 -18.43 -10.69
CA PRO A 51 -14.98 -17.36 -10.96
C PRO A 51 -14.27 -16.01 -11.09
N VAL A 52 -14.88 -15.14 -11.88
CA VAL A 52 -14.60 -13.71 -11.90
C VAL A 52 -15.71 -13.00 -11.13
N GLU A 53 -15.36 -12.33 -10.05
CA GLU A 53 -16.30 -11.61 -9.21
C GLU A 53 -16.23 -10.11 -9.47
N VAL A 54 -17.39 -9.45 -9.58
CA VAL A 54 -17.46 -8.00 -9.80
C VAL A 54 -18.31 -7.37 -8.71
N SER A 55 -17.78 -6.35 -8.06
CA SER A 55 -18.50 -5.61 -7.02
C SER A 55 -18.30 -4.10 -7.17
N TYR A 56 -19.37 -3.35 -6.90
CA TYR A 56 -19.33 -1.89 -6.88
C TYR A 56 -19.90 -1.40 -5.56
N PHE A 57 -19.15 -0.54 -4.88
CA PHE A 57 -19.54 0.08 -3.63
C PHE A 57 -19.55 1.61 -3.77
N THR A 58 -20.57 2.24 -3.21
CA THR A 58 -20.68 3.70 -3.17
C THR A 58 -20.99 4.13 -1.76
N ASP A 59 -20.25 5.12 -1.26
CA ASP A 59 -20.58 5.76 0.01
C ASP A 59 -22.01 6.35 -0.01
N PRO A 60 -22.88 5.98 0.95
CA PRO A 60 -24.27 6.45 0.98
C PRO A 60 -24.41 7.97 1.10
N GLY A 61 -23.46 8.66 1.75
CA GLY A 61 -23.47 10.11 1.90
C GLY A 61 -23.30 10.82 0.57
N ILE A 62 -22.38 10.35 -0.27
CA ILE A 62 -22.17 10.90 -1.62
C ILE A 62 -23.31 10.52 -2.56
N ALA A 63 -23.79 9.27 -2.49
CA ALA A 63 -24.90 8.81 -3.30
C ALA A 63 -26.14 9.71 -3.16
N ARG A 64 -26.41 10.19 -1.93
CA ARG A 64 -27.49 11.14 -1.65
C ARG A 64 -27.18 12.56 -2.13
N ARG A 65 -25.93 13.03 -1.94
CA ARG A 65 -25.54 14.41 -2.23
C ARG A 65 -25.37 14.68 -3.73
N SER A 66 -24.91 13.71 -4.51
CA SER A 66 -24.54 13.90 -5.91
C SER A 66 -24.80 12.64 -6.77
N PRO A 67 -26.05 12.16 -6.86
CA PRO A 67 -26.40 10.89 -7.52
C PRO A 67 -26.01 10.83 -9.00
N SER A 68 -26.13 11.95 -9.73
CA SER A 68 -25.74 12.03 -11.14
C SER A 68 -24.24 11.84 -11.33
N GLN A 69 -23.42 12.48 -10.49
CA GLN A 69 -21.96 12.37 -10.52
C GLN A 69 -21.49 10.96 -10.17
N VAL A 70 -22.12 10.34 -9.17
CA VAL A 70 -21.88 8.93 -8.80
C VAL A 70 -22.19 7.99 -9.97
N THR A 71 -23.29 8.23 -10.69
CA THR A 71 -23.67 7.41 -11.85
C THR A 71 -22.62 7.50 -12.96
N ILE A 72 -22.08 8.70 -13.22
CA ILE A 72 -21.00 8.90 -14.20
C ILE A 72 -19.74 8.13 -13.77
N LEU A 73 -19.31 8.28 -12.52
CA LEU A 73 -18.13 7.56 -12.01
C LEU A 73 -18.31 6.05 -12.05
N LYS A 74 -19.51 5.55 -11.71
CA LYS A 74 -19.82 4.12 -11.80
C LYS A 74 -19.64 3.60 -13.23
N LYS A 75 -20.11 4.32 -14.25
CA LYS A 75 -19.88 3.96 -15.65
C LYS A 75 -18.39 3.92 -16.02
N LYS A 76 -17.57 4.82 -15.46
CA LYS A 76 -16.12 4.79 -15.66
C LYS A 76 -15.46 3.58 -14.98
N LEU A 77 -15.93 3.18 -13.80
CA LEU A 77 -15.51 1.96 -13.11
C LEU A 77 -15.94 0.69 -13.88
N GLU A 78 -17.13 0.69 -14.46
CA GLU A 78 -17.61 -0.37 -15.35
C GLU A 78 -16.76 -0.47 -16.62
N ALA A 79 -16.33 0.68 -17.18
CA ALA A 79 -15.39 0.71 -18.30
C ALA A 79 -14.02 0.12 -17.91
N CYS A 80 -13.52 0.37 -16.70
CA CYS A 80 -12.31 -0.28 -16.20
C CYS A 80 -12.47 -1.81 -16.16
N THR A 81 -13.59 -2.31 -15.62
CA THR A 81 -13.88 -3.75 -15.61
C THR A 81 -13.91 -4.34 -17.02
N ALA A 82 -14.52 -3.63 -17.97
CA ALA A 82 -14.59 -4.06 -19.36
C ALA A 82 -13.21 -4.13 -20.02
N LEU A 83 -12.29 -3.20 -19.70
CA LEU A 83 -10.91 -3.22 -20.21
C LEU A 83 -10.13 -4.41 -19.64
N PHE A 84 -10.14 -4.61 -18.32
CA PHE A 84 -9.42 -5.72 -17.70
C PHE A 84 -9.99 -7.08 -18.11
N SER A 85 -11.32 -7.21 -18.25
CA SER A 85 -11.95 -8.48 -18.64
C SER A 85 -11.71 -8.88 -20.10
N GLN A 86 -11.18 -7.98 -20.93
CA GLN A 86 -10.80 -8.31 -22.31
C GLN A 86 -9.48 -9.07 -22.38
N ASP A 87 -8.60 -8.91 -21.38
CA ASP A 87 -7.33 -9.60 -21.31
C ASP A 87 -7.52 -11.13 -21.29
N SER A 88 -6.69 -11.83 -22.05
CA SER A 88 -6.81 -13.29 -22.21
C SER A 88 -6.62 -14.06 -20.91
N LEU A 89 -5.78 -13.57 -20.00
CA LEU A 89 -5.50 -14.20 -18.71
C LEU A 89 -6.62 -13.94 -17.69
N LEU A 90 -7.38 -12.86 -17.86
CA LEU A 90 -8.45 -12.47 -16.94
C LEU A 90 -9.86 -12.86 -17.40
N ARG A 91 -10.06 -13.10 -18.70
CA ARG A 91 -11.37 -13.47 -19.26
C ARG A 91 -11.85 -14.85 -18.81
N SER A 92 -10.93 -15.80 -18.74
CA SER A 92 -11.17 -17.17 -18.27
C SER A 92 -9.97 -17.60 -17.45
N PRO A 93 -9.84 -17.07 -16.22
CA PRO A 93 -8.65 -17.27 -15.43
C PRO A 93 -8.59 -18.73 -14.99
N ARG A 94 -7.40 -19.33 -15.14
CA ARG A 94 -7.11 -20.69 -14.72
C ARG A 94 -6.15 -20.65 -13.55
N GLY A 95 -6.49 -21.37 -12.49
CA GLY A 95 -5.75 -21.36 -11.24
C GLY A 95 -5.79 -20.04 -10.47
N LEU A 96 -6.65 -19.10 -10.88
CA LEU A 96 -6.74 -17.76 -10.32
C LEU A 96 -8.20 -17.32 -10.18
N LYS A 97 -8.66 -17.05 -8.96
CA LYS A 97 -9.86 -16.23 -8.79
C LYS A 97 -9.48 -14.76 -9.00
N VAL A 98 -10.26 -14.07 -9.83
CA VAL A 98 -10.08 -12.65 -10.12
C VAL A 98 -11.26 -11.88 -9.55
N THR A 99 -10.99 -10.81 -8.82
CA THR A 99 -12.04 -9.92 -8.32
C THR A 99 -11.82 -8.50 -8.83
N TYR A 100 -12.88 -7.91 -9.35
CA TYR A 100 -12.94 -6.49 -9.71
C TYR A 100 -13.78 -5.74 -8.69
N ARG A 101 -13.20 -4.70 -8.08
CA ARG A 101 -13.88 -3.89 -7.08
C ARG A 101 -13.80 -2.41 -7.43
N GLY A 102 -14.93 -1.84 -7.80
CA GLY A 102 -15.09 -0.40 -7.95
C GLY A 102 -15.59 0.24 -6.65
N THR A 103 -14.98 1.33 -6.19
CA THR A 103 -15.47 2.09 -5.04
C THR A 103 -15.60 3.58 -5.36
N VAL A 104 -16.63 4.22 -4.82
CA VAL A 104 -16.81 5.68 -4.86
C VAL A 104 -16.82 6.21 -3.43
N LEU A 105 -15.87 7.08 -3.12
CA LEU A 105 -15.53 7.52 -1.76
C LEU A 105 -15.48 9.05 -1.65
N PRO A 106 -15.72 9.60 -0.44
CA PRO A 106 -15.67 11.03 -0.22
C PRO A 106 -14.22 11.52 -0.31
N PRO A 107 -13.97 12.79 -0.68
CA PRO A 107 -12.62 13.35 -0.77
C PRO A 107 -11.84 13.13 0.54
N PRO A 108 -10.51 12.93 0.49
CA PRO A 108 -9.71 12.73 1.68
C PRO A 108 -9.70 14.03 2.50
N ALA A 109 -9.47 13.91 3.81
CA ALA A 109 -9.44 15.06 4.72
C ALA A 109 -8.47 16.18 4.29
N ILE A 110 -7.40 15.84 3.57
CA ILE A 110 -6.38 16.77 3.04
C ILE A 110 -6.97 17.69 1.95
N GLN A 111 -8.05 17.30 1.30
CA GLN A 111 -8.77 18.08 0.30
C GLN A 111 -10.05 18.74 0.87
N THR A 112 -10.09 19.02 2.17
CA THR A 112 -11.25 19.66 2.81
C THR A 112 -11.61 20.95 2.08
N GLY A 113 -12.80 20.96 1.45
CA GLY A 113 -13.30 22.09 0.64
C GLY A 113 -13.36 21.82 -0.88
N GLN A 114 -12.71 20.78 -1.40
CA GLN A 114 -12.84 20.40 -2.81
C GLN A 114 -14.15 19.64 -3.06
N LYS A 115 -14.81 19.94 -4.18
CA LYS A 115 -16.05 19.28 -4.62
C LYS A 115 -15.82 17.93 -5.31
N SER A 116 -14.56 17.52 -5.51
CA SER A 116 -14.22 16.30 -6.24
C SER A 116 -14.67 15.05 -5.48
N ILE A 117 -15.15 14.06 -6.22
CA ILE A 117 -15.48 12.73 -5.70
C ILE A 117 -14.34 11.79 -6.09
N MET A 118 -13.90 10.99 -5.12
CA MET A 118 -12.88 9.99 -5.35
C MET A 118 -13.51 8.70 -5.83
N ALA A 119 -12.78 7.96 -6.63
CA ALA A 119 -13.12 6.58 -6.92
C ALA A 119 -11.87 5.72 -6.94
N SER A 120 -12.03 4.42 -6.77
CA SER A 120 -10.96 3.46 -7.01
C SER A 120 -11.48 2.24 -7.76
N PHE A 121 -10.60 1.63 -8.54
CA PHE A 121 -10.82 0.36 -9.22
C PHE A 121 -9.69 -0.59 -8.86
N GLU A 122 -10.02 -1.69 -8.18
CA GLU A 122 -9.06 -2.72 -7.80
C GLU A 122 -9.29 -3.98 -8.63
N THR A 123 -8.21 -4.50 -9.20
CA THR A 123 -8.13 -5.88 -9.72
C THR A 123 -7.28 -6.68 -8.75
N ALA A 124 -7.88 -7.66 -8.09
CA ALA A 124 -7.20 -8.51 -7.13
C ALA A 124 -7.19 -9.97 -7.60
N LEU A 125 -6.05 -10.63 -7.42
CA LEU A 125 -5.75 -11.96 -7.91
C LEU A 125 -5.51 -12.89 -6.72
N TYR A 126 -6.21 -14.01 -6.69
CA TYR A 126 -6.11 -15.03 -5.66
C TYR A 126 -5.76 -16.37 -6.31
N THR A 127 -4.62 -16.91 -5.94
CA THR A 127 -4.17 -18.23 -6.33
C THR A 127 -5.12 -19.28 -5.78
N THR A 128 -5.57 -20.19 -6.64
CA THR A 128 -6.49 -21.25 -6.25
C THR A 128 -5.73 -22.38 -5.57
N LEU A 129 -5.97 -22.54 -4.27
CA LEU A 129 -5.42 -23.59 -3.45
C LEU A 129 -6.34 -24.81 -3.45
N ALA A 130 -5.79 -26.00 -3.21
CA ALA A 130 -6.57 -27.20 -2.95
C ALA A 130 -6.67 -27.44 -1.44
N ARG A 131 -7.88 -27.40 -0.88
CA ARG A 131 -8.17 -27.82 0.49
C ARG A 131 -9.22 -28.91 0.45
N ASP A 132 -8.89 -30.09 0.99
CA ASP A 132 -9.75 -31.28 0.91
C ASP A 132 -10.21 -31.62 -0.53
N SER A 133 -9.32 -31.42 -1.50
CA SER A 133 -9.57 -31.58 -2.94
C SER A 133 -10.59 -30.60 -3.55
N ALA A 134 -10.96 -29.53 -2.84
CA ALA A 134 -11.82 -28.46 -3.32
C ALA A 134 -11.03 -27.14 -3.50
N PRO A 135 -11.45 -26.27 -4.44
CA PRO A 135 -10.82 -24.96 -4.62
C PRO A 135 -11.07 -24.07 -3.40
N ALA A 136 -10.00 -23.47 -2.89
CA ALA A 136 -10.02 -22.55 -1.77
C ALA A 136 -9.12 -21.33 -2.05
N TRP A 137 -9.42 -20.22 -1.38
CA TRP A 137 -8.66 -18.98 -1.47
C TRP A 137 -8.46 -18.38 -0.08
N GLU A 138 -7.34 -17.70 0.09
CA GLU A 138 -7.09 -16.89 1.28
C GLU A 138 -8.01 -15.66 1.34
N ALA A 139 -8.13 -15.08 2.53
CA ALA A 139 -8.94 -13.88 2.75
C ALA A 139 -8.36 -12.65 2.04
N THR A 140 -7.03 -12.61 1.87
CA THR A 140 -6.29 -11.51 1.23
C THR A 140 -5.80 -11.94 -0.15
N PRO A 141 -5.79 -11.04 -1.15
CA PRO A 141 -5.26 -11.35 -2.47
C PRO A 141 -3.74 -11.48 -2.43
N ASP A 142 -3.20 -12.35 -3.28
CA ASP A 142 -1.76 -12.54 -3.46
C ASP A 142 -1.15 -11.35 -4.19
N ALA A 143 -1.80 -10.92 -5.28
CA ALA A 143 -1.39 -9.79 -6.08
C ALA A 143 -2.57 -8.88 -6.40
N ARG A 144 -2.33 -7.57 -6.50
CA ARG A 144 -3.35 -6.59 -6.89
C ARG A 144 -2.77 -5.38 -7.59
N VAL A 145 -3.58 -4.78 -8.44
CA VAL A 145 -3.39 -3.42 -8.95
C VAL A 145 -4.62 -2.58 -8.62
N THR A 146 -4.41 -1.38 -8.10
CA THR A 146 -5.47 -0.46 -7.73
C THR A 146 -5.27 0.86 -8.48
N ILE A 147 -6.24 1.26 -9.29
CA ILE A 147 -6.28 2.60 -9.87
C ILE A 147 -7.10 3.50 -8.95
N TRP A 148 -6.50 4.61 -8.52
CA TRP A 148 -7.17 5.64 -7.76
C TRP A 148 -7.47 6.85 -8.62
N PHE A 149 -8.71 7.31 -8.61
CA PHE A 149 -9.16 8.51 -9.30
C PHE A 149 -9.33 9.66 -8.31
N ASN A 150 -8.73 10.81 -8.63
CA ASN A 150 -8.78 12.03 -7.85
C ASN A 150 -8.34 11.86 -6.38
N ASN A 151 -7.35 11.00 -6.14
CA ASN A 151 -6.79 10.78 -4.80
C ASN A 151 -5.30 11.16 -4.74
N PRO A 152 -4.94 12.44 -4.59
CA PRO A 152 -3.55 12.86 -4.52
C PRO A 152 -2.79 12.28 -3.34
N ALA A 153 -3.48 11.90 -2.25
CA ALA A 153 -2.83 11.25 -1.10
C ALA A 153 -2.16 9.92 -1.48
N LYS A 154 -2.54 9.31 -2.61
CA LYS A 154 -1.94 8.07 -3.13
C LYS A 154 -0.66 8.30 -3.93
N LEU A 155 -0.37 9.54 -4.32
CA LEU A 155 0.91 9.90 -4.94
C LEU A 155 2.08 9.68 -3.98
N ALA A 156 1.86 9.92 -2.69
CA ALA A 156 2.86 9.70 -1.67
C ALA A 156 2.51 8.48 -0.81
N GLY A 157 3.48 8.07 0.00
CA GLY A 157 3.31 7.03 1.00
C GLY A 157 2.67 7.59 2.27
N SER A 158 3.03 7.00 3.41
CA SER A 158 2.74 7.61 4.70
C SER A 158 3.47 8.95 4.84
N PRO A 159 2.81 9.99 5.40
CA PRO A 159 3.50 11.25 5.69
C PRO A 159 4.56 11.04 6.78
N VAL A 160 5.64 11.81 6.70
CA VAL A 160 6.62 11.93 7.79
C VAL A 160 5.97 12.66 8.95
N ILE A 161 5.31 13.79 8.64
CA ILE A 161 4.54 14.57 9.60
C ILE A 161 3.49 15.41 8.89
N ASN A 162 2.28 15.47 9.44
CA ASN A 162 1.14 16.20 8.86
C ASN A 162 0.96 15.87 7.36
N ASP A 163 1.08 16.86 6.47
CA ASP A 163 1.00 16.75 5.02
C ASP A 163 2.39 16.87 4.33
N ILE A 164 3.47 16.59 5.06
CA ILE A 164 4.83 16.49 4.54
C ILE A 164 5.17 15.02 4.33
N TYR A 165 5.62 14.71 3.12
CA TYR A 165 5.94 13.38 2.66
C TYR A 165 7.38 13.30 2.20
N VAL A 166 7.92 12.08 2.22
CA VAL A 166 9.11 11.78 1.45
C VAL A 166 8.73 11.68 -0.02
N GLU A 167 9.46 12.37 -0.91
CA GLU A 167 9.21 12.32 -2.34
C GLU A 167 9.43 10.91 -2.89
N PRO A 168 8.47 10.35 -3.65
CA PRO A 168 8.69 9.15 -4.42
C PRO A 168 9.84 9.34 -5.43
N ARG A 169 10.66 8.32 -5.61
CA ARG A 169 11.76 8.35 -6.60
C ARG A 169 11.23 7.92 -7.95
N THR A 170 11.39 8.72 -8.99
CA THR A 170 11.09 8.28 -10.36
C THR A 170 12.01 7.12 -10.75
N THR A 171 11.44 5.99 -11.15
CA THR A 171 12.17 4.78 -11.54
C THR A 171 12.11 4.50 -13.04
N GLY A 172 11.12 5.04 -13.74
CA GLY A 172 10.96 4.79 -15.17
C GLY A 172 9.79 5.54 -15.79
N ASP A 173 9.46 5.12 -17.01
CA ASP A 173 8.32 5.58 -17.78
C ASP A 173 7.36 4.41 -18.01
N PHE A 174 6.07 4.65 -17.77
CA PHE A 174 4.99 3.70 -17.96
C PHE A 174 4.00 4.30 -18.97
N PHE A 175 4.23 3.99 -20.25
CA PHE A 175 3.43 4.48 -21.38
C PHE A 175 3.31 6.01 -21.43
N GLY A 176 4.42 6.73 -21.24
CA GLY A 176 4.46 8.19 -21.25
C GLY A 176 4.12 8.86 -19.91
N HIS A 177 3.98 8.08 -18.85
CA HIS A 177 3.69 8.56 -17.50
C HIS A 177 4.77 8.14 -16.51
N PRO A 178 5.13 8.99 -15.53
CA PRO A 178 6.20 8.67 -14.59
C PRO A 178 5.83 7.49 -13.69
N GLU A 179 6.69 6.47 -13.72
CA GLU A 179 6.70 5.40 -12.74
C GLU A 179 7.58 5.80 -11.55
N MET A 180 7.08 5.63 -10.34
CA MET A 180 7.76 6.04 -9.12
C MET A 180 7.78 4.94 -8.06
N ASP A 181 8.80 5.00 -7.21
CA ASP A 181 9.04 4.14 -6.05
C ASP A 181 8.87 4.92 -4.74
N ARG A 182 7.96 4.46 -3.88
CA ARG A 182 7.72 5.01 -2.54
C ARG A 182 8.59 4.32 -1.49
N ILE A 183 8.85 4.99 -0.36
CA ILE A 183 9.51 4.34 0.78
C ILE A 183 8.57 3.35 1.49
N SER A 184 7.26 3.60 1.50
CA SER A 184 6.26 2.74 2.13
C SER A 184 5.46 1.95 1.10
N ALA A 185 5.18 0.68 1.39
CA ALA A 185 4.34 -0.18 0.56
C ALA A 185 2.91 0.40 0.37
N PRO A 186 2.27 0.20 -0.80
CA PRO A 186 2.81 -0.41 -2.01
C PRO A 186 3.89 0.46 -2.67
N TYR A 187 5.01 -0.13 -3.09
CA TYR A 187 6.19 0.63 -3.49
C TYR A 187 6.04 1.28 -4.88
N ARG A 188 5.49 0.54 -5.85
CA ARG A 188 5.34 0.99 -7.23
C ARG A 188 4.05 1.78 -7.43
N ILE A 189 4.20 3.00 -7.96
CA ILE A 189 3.08 3.80 -8.44
C ILE A 189 3.32 4.34 -9.84
N VAL A 190 2.24 4.59 -10.58
CA VAL A 190 2.26 5.37 -11.82
C VAL A 190 1.29 6.53 -11.67
N ALA A 191 1.75 7.75 -11.96
CA ALA A 191 0.96 8.96 -11.80
C ALA A 191 0.56 9.56 -13.16
N VAL A 192 -0.73 9.70 -13.40
CA VAL A 192 -1.30 10.19 -14.67
C VAL A 192 -2.12 11.43 -14.41
N LYS A 193 -1.86 12.50 -15.17
CA LYS A 193 -2.64 13.73 -15.16
C LYS A 193 -2.53 14.45 -16.49
N ASN A 194 -3.48 15.34 -16.76
CA ASN A 194 -3.55 16.11 -18.00
C ASN A 194 -2.98 17.54 -17.90
N ASN A 195 -2.65 18.00 -16.69
CA ASN A 195 -2.05 19.33 -16.48
C ASN A 195 -0.52 19.27 -16.30
N THR A 196 0.13 20.41 -16.52
CA THR A 196 1.60 20.57 -16.43
C THR A 196 2.09 20.93 -15.03
N LEU A 197 1.19 21.03 -14.04
CA LEU A 197 1.57 21.39 -12.67
C LEU A 197 2.55 20.35 -12.10
N PRO A 198 3.47 20.69 -11.20
CA PRO A 198 4.28 19.67 -10.53
C PRO A 198 3.40 18.82 -9.58
N PHE A 199 3.72 17.53 -9.42
CA PHE A 199 3.02 16.68 -8.43
C PHE A 199 3.31 17.10 -7.00
N PHE A 200 4.53 17.55 -6.77
CA PHE A 200 5.10 17.82 -5.46
C PHE A 200 5.64 19.25 -5.41
N LEU A 201 5.53 19.88 -4.24
CA LEU A 201 6.11 21.17 -3.94
C LEU A 201 7.19 20.97 -2.88
N PRO A 202 8.40 21.52 -3.06
CA PRO A 202 9.50 21.31 -2.11
C PRO A 202 9.17 21.95 -0.75
N VAL A 203 9.54 21.25 0.31
CA VAL A 203 9.47 21.76 1.69
C VAL A 203 10.84 22.27 2.09
N THR A 204 10.92 23.46 2.69
CA THR A 204 12.19 24.00 3.18
C THR A 204 12.57 23.38 4.52
N ARG A 205 13.86 23.38 4.86
CA ARG A 205 14.35 22.93 6.18
C ARG A 205 13.65 23.66 7.32
N GLU A 206 13.44 24.96 7.18
CA GLU A 206 12.72 25.77 8.17
C GLU A 206 11.24 25.38 8.29
N ASP A 207 10.51 25.22 7.17
CA ASP A 207 9.09 24.83 7.21
C ASP A 207 8.91 23.45 7.85
N PHE A 208 9.81 22.50 7.57
CA PHE A 208 9.78 21.17 8.18
C PHE A 208 9.99 21.22 9.70
N VAL A 209 11.04 21.91 10.17
CA VAL A 209 11.34 22.01 11.60
C VAL A 209 10.24 22.77 12.34
N LEU A 210 9.71 23.85 11.75
CA LEU A 210 8.56 24.57 12.32
C LEU A 210 7.31 23.70 12.40
N THR A 211 7.07 22.84 11.40
CA THR A 211 5.97 21.88 11.41
C THR A 211 6.11 20.87 12.56
N LEU A 212 7.32 20.34 12.79
CA LEU A 212 7.63 19.47 13.93
C LEU A 212 7.40 20.19 15.26
N ILE A 213 7.93 21.41 15.42
CA ILE A 213 7.75 22.22 16.63
C ILE A 213 6.26 22.44 16.90
N SER A 214 5.49 22.85 15.89
CA SER A 214 4.05 23.10 16.00
C SER A 214 3.27 21.84 16.41
N TYR A 215 3.63 20.69 15.84
CA TYR A 215 3.03 19.40 16.20
C TYR A 215 3.27 19.04 17.67
N PHE A 216 4.51 19.14 18.15
CA PHE A 216 4.83 18.85 19.56
C PHE A 216 4.20 19.86 20.50
N GLN A 217 4.20 21.16 20.16
CA GLN A 217 3.52 22.20 20.95
C GLN A 217 2.00 21.95 21.04
N SER A 218 1.36 21.60 19.92
CA SER A 218 -0.07 21.25 19.89
C SER A 218 -0.37 20.02 20.74
N SER A 219 0.55 19.06 20.79
CA SER A 219 0.43 17.87 21.63
C SER A 219 0.54 18.23 23.11
N ILE A 220 1.52 19.07 23.49
CA ILE A 220 1.68 19.61 24.85
C ILE A 220 0.38 20.29 25.30
N GLU A 221 -0.14 21.22 24.50
CA GLU A 221 -1.37 21.94 24.85
C GLU A 221 -2.57 21.02 25.04
N LYS A 222 -2.74 20.00 24.18
CA LYS A 222 -3.84 19.04 24.30
C LYS A 222 -3.73 18.24 25.60
N THR A 223 -2.53 17.79 25.96
CA THR A 223 -2.31 17.04 27.19
C THR A 223 -2.49 17.91 28.43
N GLU A 224 -2.01 19.16 28.42
CA GLU A 224 -2.23 20.12 29.51
C GLU A 224 -3.73 20.46 29.69
N LYS A 225 -4.47 20.68 28.59
CA LYS A 225 -5.94 20.92 28.62
C LYS A 225 -6.72 19.70 29.12
N THR A 226 -6.23 18.49 28.85
CA THR A 226 -6.86 17.24 29.31
C THR A 226 -6.55 16.96 30.77
N GLY A 227 -5.32 17.25 31.24
CA GLY A 227 -4.94 17.14 32.65
C GLY A 227 -5.70 18.09 33.58
N ASN A 228 -6.24 19.21 33.06
CA ASN A 228 -7.06 20.16 33.81
C ASN A 228 -8.57 19.85 33.84
N ARG A 229 -9.04 18.79 33.17
CA ARG A 229 -10.43 18.34 33.29
C ARG A 229 -10.52 17.21 34.31
N LEU A 230 -11.12 17.50 35.48
CA LEU A 230 -11.56 16.47 36.43
C LEU A 230 -12.41 15.42 35.68
N PRO A 231 -12.16 14.11 35.87
CA PRO A 231 -12.88 13.08 35.14
C PRO A 231 -14.34 13.08 35.58
N THR A 232 -15.22 13.57 34.72
CA THR A 232 -16.65 13.25 34.82
C THR A 232 -16.78 11.81 34.34
N ALA A 233 -17.02 10.90 35.28
CA ALA A 233 -17.19 9.49 35.01
C ALA A 233 -18.37 9.28 34.05
N THR A 234 -18.08 8.93 32.79
CA THR A 234 -19.03 8.23 31.93
C THR A 234 -18.61 6.76 31.82
N VAL A 235 -19.60 5.93 32.13
CA VAL A 235 -19.56 4.48 32.29
C VAL A 235 -19.36 3.78 30.94
N HIS A 236 -18.66 2.64 30.97
CA HIS A 236 -18.49 1.60 29.93
C HIS A 236 -17.11 1.40 29.28
N ASP A 237 -16.00 1.48 30.04
CA ASP A 237 -14.84 0.64 29.69
C ASP A 237 -14.31 -0.04 30.96
N THR A 238 -14.04 -1.34 30.88
CA THR A 238 -13.43 -2.04 31.99
C THR A 238 -11.97 -1.57 32.18
N PRO A 239 -11.47 -1.44 33.43
CA PRO A 239 -10.13 -0.93 33.70
C PRO A 239 -8.99 -1.69 33.02
N HIS A 240 -9.21 -2.96 32.67
CA HIS A 240 -8.24 -3.79 31.97
C HIS A 240 -8.08 -3.40 30.49
N GLN A 241 -9.16 -3.13 29.76
CA GLN A 241 -9.09 -2.68 28.36
C GLN A 241 -8.39 -1.33 28.22
N LYS A 242 -8.70 -0.37 29.10
CA LYS A 242 -8.02 0.94 29.13
C LYS A 242 -6.51 0.85 29.38
N ARG A 243 -6.06 -0.13 30.18
CA ARG A 243 -4.63 -0.37 30.41
C ARG A 243 -3.95 -1.00 29.21
N GLU A 244 -4.60 -1.95 28.54
CA GLU A 244 -4.04 -2.56 27.33
C GLU A 244 -3.96 -1.56 26.17
N ASP A 245 -5.00 -0.74 25.97
CA ASP A 245 -5.01 0.32 24.95
C ASP A 245 -3.95 1.40 25.23
N GLY A 246 -3.78 1.77 26.50
CA GLY A 246 -2.73 2.70 26.93
C GLY A 246 -1.32 2.15 26.68
N ARG A 247 -1.11 0.85 26.95
CA ARG A 247 0.15 0.16 26.69
C ARG A 247 0.45 0.07 25.20
N VAL A 248 -0.52 -0.33 24.38
CA VAL A 248 -0.37 -0.42 22.91
C VAL A 248 -0.08 0.96 22.32
N LYS A 249 -0.77 2.00 22.78
CA LYS A 249 -0.50 3.37 22.36
C LYS A 249 0.90 3.84 22.77
N PHE A 250 1.33 3.53 23.99
CA PHE A 250 2.68 3.84 24.45
C PHE A 250 3.75 3.16 23.60
N TYR A 251 3.63 1.85 23.32
CA TYR A 251 4.57 1.15 22.44
C TYR A 251 4.58 1.73 21.02
N ASN A 252 3.42 2.06 20.46
CA ASN A 252 3.33 2.68 19.13
C ASN A 252 3.96 4.08 19.09
N ASP A 253 3.78 4.88 20.13
CA ASP A 253 4.39 6.20 20.23
C ASP A 253 5.89 6.08 20.51
N LEU A 254 6.32 5.10 21.30
CA LEU A 254 7.72 4.79 21.57
C LEU A 254 8.43 4.27 20.32
N GLU A 255 7.76 3.48 19.47
CA GLU A 255 8.33 3.04 18.18
C GLU A 255 8.50 4.21 17.21
N LYS A 256 7.56 5.16 17.18
CA LYS A 256 7.74 6.41 16.43
C LYS A 256 8.91 7.22 17.00
N ILE A 257 9.03 7.30 18.33
CA ILE A 257 10.14 7.99 18.99
C ILE A 257 11.47 7.28 18.72
N ARG A 258 11.49 5.95 18.70
CA ARG A 258 12.71 5.17 18.41
C ARG A 258 13.23 5.42 17.02
N LYS A 259 12.35 5.71 16.06
CA LYS A 259 12.70 6.15 14.70
C LYS A 259 13.27 7.57 14.65
N MET A 260 13.16 8.35 15.74
CA MET A 260 13.64 9.74 15.84
C MET A 260 14.82 9.90 16.82
N ASP A 261 14.85 9.16 17.93
CA ASP A 261 15.88 9.21 19.00
C ASP A 261 15.89 7.85 19.74
N PRO A 262 16.80 6.91 19.38
CA PRO A 262 16.86 5.56 19.95
C PRO A 262 17.21 5.55 21.44
N GLU A 263 18.16 6.38 21.88
CA GLU A 263 18.56 6.44 23.30
C GLU A 263 17.43 6.98 24.19
N LEU A 264 16.63 7.92 23.67
CA LEU A 264 15.46 8.43 24.35
C LEU A 264 14.35 7.39 24.43
N ALA A 265 14.11 6.64 23.36
CA ALA A 265 13.17 5.53 23.34
C ALA A 265 13.55 4.44 24.36
N ASP A 266 14.85 4.13 24.46
CA ASP A 266 15.34 3.13 25.41
C ASP A 266 15.25 3.64 26.85
N LYS A 267 15.50 4.92 27.13
CA LYS A 267 15.26 5.53 28.46
C LYS A 267 13.77 5.55 28.84
N LEU A 268 12.88 5.81 27.88
CA LEU A 268 11.43 5.76 28.09
C LEU A 268 10.95 4.33 28.35
N MET A 269 11.52 3.36 27.65
CA MET A 269 11.26 1.94 27.89
C MET A 269 11.73 1.53 29.29
N GLN A 270 12.93 1.96 29.68
CA GLN A 270 13.49 1.66 30.99
C GLN A 270 12.67 2.29 32.12
N ALA A 271 12.28 3.56 31.98
CA ALA A 271 11.39 4.22 32.95
C ALA A 271 10.00 3.56 33.02
N TYR A 272 9.48 3.05 31.90
CA TYR A 272 8.22 2.29 31.86
C TYR A 272 8.31 0.95 32.61
N LEU A 273 9.42 0.24 32.45
CA LEU A 273 9.69 -1.01 33.17
C LEU A 273 9.89 -0.77 34.67
N GLU A 274 10.57 0.31 35.04
CA GLU A 274 10.82 0.72 36.44
C GLU A 274 9.56 1.23 37.15
N ALA A 275 8.61 1.83 36.42
CA ALA A 275 7.37 2.40 36.97
C ALA A 275 6.23 1.38 37.19
N GLY A 276 6.36 0.14 36.73
CA GLY A 276 5.49 -0.96 37.16
C GLY A 276 5.18 -2.04 36.12
N VAL A 277 5.96 -3.10 36.14
CA VAL A 277 5.41 -4.46 36.02
C VAL A 277 5.04 -4.91 37.44
N PRO A 278 3.76 -5.10 37.81
CA PRO A 278 3.44 -5.85 39.01
C PRO A 278 3.81 -7.31 38.78
N GLY A 279 5.00 -7.68 39.28
CA GLY A 279 5.36 -9.02 39.76
C GLY A 279 5.19 -10.20 38.80
N ALA A 280 6.21 -10.49 38.00
CA ALA A 280 6.65 -11.88 37.84
C ALA A 280 7.58 -12.21 39.02
N GLY A 281 7.01 -12.54 40.18
CA GLY A 281 7.76 -12.84 41.39
C GLY A 281 6.98 -13.76 42.32
N ASN A 282 7.46 -14.99 42.46
CA ASN A 282 6.97 -16.02 43.37
C ASN A 282 6.87 -15.54 44.84
N GLY A 283 5.86 -16.06 45.55
CA GLY A 283 6.00 -16.45 46.96
C GLY A 283 5.52 -15.47 48.04
N GLN A 284 4.41 -15.86 48.66
CA GLN A 284 4.21 -15.92 50.13
C GLN A 284 3.99 -14.62 50.93
N GLY A 285 2.72 -14.43 51.35
CA GLY A 285 2.30 -14.04 52.71
C GLY A 285 2.70 -12.67 53.26
N GLY A 286 1.73 -11.78 53.44
CA GLY A 286 1.89 -10.63 54.34
C GLY A 286 0.83 -9.56 54.16
N SER A 287 -0.15 -9.54 55.06
CA SER A 287 -1.12 -8.46 55.24
C SER A 287 -0.43 -7.14 55.62
N GLY A 288 -0.71 -6.06 54.88
CA GLY A 288 -0.31 -4.72 55.26
C GLY A 288 -1.16 -3.66 54.54
N GLN A 289 -2.10 -3.06 55.28
CA GLN A 289 -2.76 -1.82 54.89
C GLN A 289 -1.69 -0.72 54.74
N GLY A 290 -1.65 -0.08 53.57
CA GLY A 290 -0.84 1.10 53.29
C GLY A 290 -1.52 1.95 52.22
N SER A 291 -2.14 3.02 52.67
CA SER A 291 -2.73 4.08 51.84
C SER A 291 -1.74 4.65 50.83
N GLY A 292 -2.11 4.65 49.55
CA GLY A 292 -1.36 5.31 48.48
C GLY A 292 -2.26 5.57 47.28
N GLN A 293 -3.03 6.67 47.34
CA GLN A 293 -3.55 7.33 46.14
C GLN A 293 -2.34 7.77 45.29
N GLY A 294 -2.18 7.20 44.10
CA GLY A 294 -1.23 7.73 43.13
C GLY A 294 -0.80 6.68 42.11
N SER A 295 -1.17 6.89 40.84
CA SER A 295 -0.36 6.52 39.65
C SER A 295 -1.16 6.69 38.34
N GLY A 296 -1.69 7.89 38.11
CA GLY A 296 -2.09 8.35 36.76
C GLY A 296 -1.37 9.64 36.31
N GLN A 297 -0.61 10.29 37.21
CA GLN A 297 0.05 11.57 36.95
C GLN A 297 1.50 11.44 36.50
N VAL A 298 2.17 10.32 36.82
CA VAL A 298 3.60 10.11 36.50
C VAL A 298 3.78 9.95 34.97
N ASP A 299 2.85 9.29 34.30
CA ASP A 299 2.89 9.05 32.85
C ASP A 299 2.76 10.34 32.01
N GLN A 300 1.91 11.28 32.42
CA GLN A 300 1.67 12.52 31.66
C GLN A 300 2.83 13.51 31.78
N ASN A 301 3.43 13.64 32.97
CA ASN A 301 4.53 14.56 33.19
C ASN A 301 5.80 14.15 32.42
N ILE A 302 6.06 12.84 32.30
CA ILE A 302 7.19 12.31 31.51
C ILE A 302 6.98 12.62 30.02
N VAL A 303 5.78 12.35 29.49
CA VAL A 303 5.43 12.65 28.10
C VAL A 303 5.52 14.16 27.82
N LEU A 304 4.99 15.01 28.71
CA LEU A 304 5.08 16.48 28.56
C LEU A 304 6.52 16.99 28.57
N ASN A 305 7.35 16.51 29.49
CA ASN A 305 8.76 16.89 29.53
C ASN A 305 9.52 16.42 28.29
N SER A 306 9.20 15.24 27.74
CA SER A 306 9.80 14.73 26.50
C SER A 306 9.46 15.62 25.30
N TRP A 307 8.20 16.06 25.16
CA TRP A 307 7.80 16.96 24.07
C TRP A 307 8.43 18.34 24.22
N ARG A 308 8.58 18.84 25.47
CA ARG A 308 9.27 20.11 25.73
C ARG A 308 10.75 20.04 25.35
N GLU A 309 11.42 18.94 25.66
CA GLU A 309 12.82 18.70 25.24
C GLU A 309 12.95 18.56 23.72
N ALA A 310 12.03 17.84 23.05
CA ALA A 310 12.01 17.78 21.59
C ALA A 310 11.88 19.17 20.97
N VAL A 311 10.95 20.00 21.47
CA VAL A 311 10.79 21.40 21.03
C VAL A 311 12.06 22.22 21.28
N ARG A 312 12.73 22.03 22.44
CA ARG A 312 13.97 22.73 22.76
C ARG A 312 15.08 22.35 21.78
N LYS A 313 15.32 21.06 21.57
CA LYS A 313 16.35 20.55 20.64
C LYS A 313 16.07 21.01 19.19
N LEU A 314 14.83 20.94 18.71
CA LEU A 314 14.44 21.42 17.38
C LEU A 314 14.67 22.93 17.20
N LYS A 315 14.38 23.74 18.23
CA LYS A 315 14.69 25.18 18.21
C LYS A 315 16.19 25.44 18.17
N THR A 316 16.99 24.67 18.91
CA THR A 316 18.46 24.76 18.87
C THR A 316 18.98 24.39 17.48
N GLU A 317 18.49 23.31 16.89
CA GLU A 317 18.84 22.88 15.53
C GLU A 317 18.50 23.96 14.49
N MET A 318 17.30 24.53 14.56
CA MET A 318 16.90 25.62 13.68
C MET A 318 17.79 26.86 13.83
N ASN A 319 18.16 27.21 15.07
CA ASN A 319 19.04 28.34 15.35
C ASN A 319 20.49 28.11 14.90
N ALA A 320 20.94 26.86 14.85
CA ALA A 320 22.25 26.50 14.31
C ALA A 320 22.31 26.61 12.77
N MET A 321 21.17 26.48 12.08
CA MET A 321 21.12 26.62 10.62
C MET A 321 21.29 28.07 10.15
N SER A 322 22.10 28.25 9.10
CA SER A 322 22.25 29.54 8.42
C SER A 322 20.96 29.97 7.68
N PRO A 323 20.76 31.27 7.37
CA PRO A 323 19.58 31.72 6.62
C PRO A 323 19.42 31.06 5.24
N THR A 324 20.53 30.76 4.57
CA THR A 324 20.53 30.06 3.27
C THR A 324 20.12 28.59 3.44
N GLU A 325 20.66 27.93 4.47
CA GLU A 325 20.32 26.54 4.78
C GLU A 325 18.83 26.41 5.13
N ARG A 326 18.28 27.30 5.95
CA ARG A 326 16.85 27.33 6.31
C ARG A 326 15.92 27.37 5.09
N LYS A 327 16.33 28.09 4.03
CA LYS A 327 15.57 28.22 2.76
C LYS A 327 15.81 27.07 1.78
N SER A 328 16.83 26.26 1.99
CA SER A 328 17.10 25.09 1.15
C SER A 328 16.05 23.99 1.37
N GLN A 329 15.89 23.13 0.38
CA GLN A 329 14.97 22.00 0.46
C GLN A 329 15.38 21.05 1.59
N ALA A 330 14.39 20.57 2.33
CA ALA A 330 14.57 19.57 3.38
C ALA A 330 14.80 18.19 2.76
N TRP A 331 15.74 17.45 3.34
CA TRP A 331 16.06 16.07 2.99
C TRP A 331 16.01 15.24 4.27
N TRP A 332 15.43 14.05 4.21
CA TRP A 332 15.14 13.25 5.40
C TRP A 332 15.48 11.78 5.19
N SER A 333 15.97 11.15 6.25
CA SER A 333 16.19 9.70 6.32
C SER A 333 15.65 9.14 7.62
N SER A 334 15.01 7.98 7.57
CA SER A 334 14.56 7.25 8.77
C SER A 334 15.68 6.63 9.58
N THR A 335 16.91 6.62 9.05
CA THR A 335 18.10 6.08 9.72
C THR A 335 19.02 7.17 10.24
N GLU A 336 18.60 8.44 10.18
CA GLU A 336 19.37 9.56 10.69
C GLU A 336 19.15 9.70 12.20
N GLU A 337 20.20 9.55 12.98
CA GLU A 337 20.16 9.54 14.45
C GLU A 337 20.93 10.71 15.08
N THR A 338 21.65 11.51 14.28
CA THR A 338 22.51 12.59 14.80
C THR A 338 21.74 13.85 15.20
N ASN A 339 20.50 14.00 14.73
CA ASN A 339 19.66 15.16 15.01
C ASN A 339 18.20 14.75 15.24
N VAL A 340 17.42 15.65 15.84
CA VAL A 340 16.06 15.34 16.30
C VAL A 340 15.05 15.37 15.16
N SER A 341 15.31 16.17 14.13
CA SER A 341 14.40 16.28 12.99
C SER A 341 14.55 15.12 11.99
N GLY A 342 15.64 14.37 12.04
CA GLY A 342 16.04 13.40 11.00
C GLY A 342 16.46 14.09 9.69
N LEU A 343 16.75 15.39 9.71
CA LEU A 343 17.22 16.13 8.55
C LEU A 343 18.63 15.69 8.16
N THR A 344 18.84 15.57 6.86
CA THR A 344 20.12 15.19 6.27
C THR A 344 20.55 16.24 5.25
N TYR A 345 21.77 16.12 4.73
CA TYR A 345 22.21 16.90 3.58
C TYR A 345 21.77 16.22 2.26
N PRO A 346 21.65 16.98 1.15
CA PRO A 346 21.32 16.40 -0.14
C PRO A 346 22.30 15.29 -0.57
N GLY A 347 21.78 14.13 -0.96
CA GLY A 347 22.60 13.01 -1.44
C GLY A 347 23.17 12.10 -0.33
N ALA A 348 22.80 12.30 0.94
CA ALA A 348 23.09 11.33 1.99
C ALA A 348 22.44 9.96 1.67
N SER A 349 23.09 8.85 2.05
CA SER A 349 22.58 7.51 1.78
C SER A 349 21.23 7.27 2.45
N GLY A 350 20.25 6.73 1.72
CA GLY A 350 18.89 6.52 2.22
C GLY A 350 18.05 7.80 2.38
N SER A 351 18.63 8.97 2.15
CA SER A 351 17.92 10.25 2.23
C SER A 351 17.13 10.54 0.96
N ARG A 352 15.96 11.14 1.14
CA ARG A 352 15.11 11.61 0.06
C ARG A 352 14.56 13.00 0.39
N PRO A 353 14.27 13.83 -0.63
CA PRO A 353 13.70 15.15 -0.42
C PRO A 353 12.32 15.08 0.23
N LEU A 354 12.00 16.09 1.05
CA LEU A 354 10.69 16.28 1.62
C LEU A 354 9.85 17.22 0.75
N VAL A 355 8.58 16.85 0.60
CA VAL A 355 7.63 17.53 -0.27
C VAL A 355 6.23 17.59 0.32
N ARG A 356 5.44 18.54 -0.16
CA ARG A 356 3.98 18.56 -0.02
C ARG A 356 3.35 18.15 -1.34
N ILE A 357 2.25 17.43 -1.30
CA ILE A 357 1.46 17.17 -2.51
C ILE A 357 0.86 18.49 -2.98
N ASN A 358 1.00 18.78 -4.28
CA ASN A 358 0.46 20.00 -4.86
C ASN A 358 -1.08 19.98 -4.80
N ARG A 359 -1.67 20.87 -4.00
CA ARG A 359 -3.13 20.94 -3.81
C ARG A 359 -3.89 21.40 -5.05
N ALA A 360 -3.20 22.05 -5.99
CA ALA A 360 -3.76 22.51 -7.26
C ALA A 360 -3.88 21.40 -8.32
N LEU A 361 -3.47 20.15 -8.01
CA LEU A 361 -3.63 19.03 -8.94
C LEU A 361 -5.08 18.71 -9.28
N ILE A 362 -6.01 19.08 -8.39
CA ILE A 362 -7.45 18.91 -8.60
C ILE A 362 -8.08 20.29 -8.63
N ASP A 363 -8.58 20.68 -9.81
CA ASP A 363 -9.36 21.88 -10.03
C ASP A 363 -10.79 21.67 -9.49
N PRO A 364 -11.21 22.46 -8.47
CA PRO A 364 -12.54 22.36 -7.89
C PRO A 364 -13.64 22.95 -8.77
N THR A 365 -13.31 23.64 -9.86
CA THR A 365 -14.27 24.23 -10.81
C THR A 365 -14.82 23.21 -11.79
N LEU A 366 -14.08 22.12 -12.05
CA LEU A 366 -14.51 21.02 -12.89
C LEU A 366 -15.59 20.15 -12.21
N ALA A 367 -16.28 19.34 -13.03
CA ALA A 367 -17.32 18.44 -12.53
C ALA A 367 -16.74 17.47 -11.47
N PRO A 368 -17.46 17.16 -10.37
CA PRO A 368 -16.99 16.23 -9.35
C PRO A 368 -16.60 14.83 -9.85
N SER A 369 -17.19 14.38 -10.96
CA SER A 369 -16.89 13.10 -11.63
C SER A 369 -15.77 13.19 -12.67
N SER A 370 -15.20 14.37 -12.88
CA SER A 370 -14.08 14.58 -13.80
C SER A 370 -12.82 13.94 -13.23
N ILE A 371 -12.20 13.01 -13.96
CA ILE A 371 -10.96 12.34 -13.56
C ILE A 371 -9.79 13.22 -14.00
N GLN A 372 -9.18 13.92 -13.05
CA GLN A 372 -8.07 14.85 -13.29
C GLN A 372 -6.71 14.25 -12.92
N LEU A 373 -6.73 13.27 -12.00
CA LEU A 373 -5.57 12.54 -11.53
C LEU A 373 -5.91 11.05 -11.44
N MET A 374 -5.05 10.22 -12.02
CA MET A 374 -5.02 8.79 -11.73
C MET A 374 -3.71 8.42 -11.03
N VAL A 375 -3.80 7.56 -10.01
CA VAL A 375 -2.64 6.92 -9.40
C VAL A 375 -2.83 5.42 -9.46
N VAL A 376 -1.99 4.73 -10.23
CA VAL A 376 -1.99 3.26 -10.30
C VAL A 376 -1.03 2.75 -9.24
N GLU A 377 -1.53 1.99 -8.25
CA GLU A 377 -0.73 1.34 -7.22
C GLU A 377 -0.61 -0.15 -7.51
N TRP A 378 0.60 -0.68 -7.52
CA TRP A 378 0.86 -2.10 -7.72
C TRP A 378 1.30 -2.77 -6.42
N SER A 379 0.89 -4.01 -6.19
CA SER A 379 1.43 -4.83 -5.09
C SER A 379 2.85 -5.33 -5.35
N MET A 380 3.43 -5.03 -6.52
CA MET A 380 4.79 -5.37 -6.91
C MET A 380 5.74 -4.19 -6.76
N VAL A 381 7.03 -4.47 -6.56
CA VAL A 381 8.08 -3.46 -6.56
C VAL A 381 8.41 -3.08 -8.02
N PRO A 382 8.81 -1.83 -8.32
CA PRO A 382 9.27 -1.48 -9.67
C PRO A 382 10.44 -2.37 -10.10
N GLY A 383 10.42 -2.83 -11.36
CA GLY A 383 11.49 -3.68 -11.92
C GLY A 383 11.52 -5.14 -11.47
N THR A 384 10.62 -5.59 -10.58
CA THR A 384 10.53 -7.00 -10.15
C THR A 384 9.51 -7.77 -10.97
N GLY A 385 9.68 -7.82 -12.30
CA GLY A 385 8.84 -8.65 -13.15
C GLY A 385 8.98 -10.13 -12.76
N PHE A 386 7.86 -10.85 -12.63
CA PHE A 386 7.85 -12.27 -12.36
C PHE A 386 7.66 -13.02 -13.68
N SER A 387 8.64 -13.85 -14.04
CA SER A 387 8.52 -14.78 -15.18
C SER A 387 7.92 -16.12 -14.78
N GLU A 388 7.93 -16.45 -13.49
CA GLU A 388 7.40 -17.70 -12.97
C GLU A 388 5.87 -17.61 -12.81
N THR A 389 5.17 -18.59 -13.36
CA THR A 389 3.70 -18.65 -13.39
C THR A 389 3.15 -19.85 -12.63
N THR A 390 3.89 -20.33 -11.63
CA THR A 390 3.52 -21.49 -10.81
C THR A 390 3.27 -21.08 -9.36
N GLY A 391 2.45 -21.87 -8.64
CA GLY A 391 2.13 -21.62 -7.24
C GLY A 391 1.62 -20.19 -7.00
N TYR A 392 2.04 -19.56 -5.90
CA TYR A 392 1.72 -18.17 -5.57
C TYR A 392 2.27 -17.15 -6.58
N ASN A 393 3.31 -17.50 -7.34
CA ASN A 393 3.87 -16.62 -8.36
C ASN A 393 2.95 -16.49 -9.57
N LEU A 394 1.98 -17.39 -9.77
CA LEU A 394 0.97 -17.29 -10.83
C LEU A 394 0.27 -15.92 -10.81
N ALA A 395 -0.16 -15.44 -9.64
CA ALA A 395 -0.82 -14.14 -9.50
C ALA A 395 0.12 -12.97 -9.87
N PHE A 396 1.39 -13.03 -9.44
CA PHE A 396 2.38 -12.00 -9.76
C PHE A 396 2.84 -12.04 -11.22
N GLY A 397 2.90 -13.22 -11.84
CA GLY A 397 3.16 -13.42 -13.25
C GLY A 397 2.05 -12.81 -14.12
N THR A 398 0.79 -13.05 -13.76
CA THR A 398 -0.35 -12.38 -14.41
C THR A 398 -0.27 -10.86 -14.26
N LEU A 399 0.06 -10.35 -13.07
CA LEU A 399 0.20 -8.92 -12.86
C LEU A 399 1.38 -8.32 -13.66
N SER A 400 2.48 -9.06 -13.81
CA SER A 400 3.63 -8.69 -14.64
C SER A 400 3.23 -8.58 -16.11
N HIS A 401 2.46 -9.54 -16.63
CA HIS A 401 1.89 -9.49 -17.97
C HIS A 401 1.01 -8.27 -18.15
N LEU A 402 0.06 -8.02 -17.24
CA LEU A 402 -0.81 -6.85 -17.32
C LEU A 402 0.00 -5.54 -17.37
N SER A 403 1.17 -5.47 -16.73
CA SER A 403 2.02 -4.27 -16.74
C SER A 403 2.63 -3.95 -18.11
N THR A 404 2.60 -4.88 -19.07
CA THR A 404 3.09 -4.68 -20.43
C THR A 404 1.96 -4.46 -21.46
N GLU A 405 0.70 -4.57 -21.06
CA GLU A 405 -0.45 -4.54 -21.98
C GLU A 405 -0.87 -3.11 -22.37
N GLU A 406 -0.30 -2.58 -23.45
CA GLU A 406 -0.66 -1.27 -24.02
C GLU A 406 -2.17 -1.16 -24.34
N ASN A 407 -2.76 -2.24 -24.87
CA ASN A 407 -4.18 -2.29 -25.23
C ASN A 407 -5.11 -2.15 -24.02
N LEU A 408 -4.60 -2.35 -22.81
CA LEU A 408 -5.32 -2.14 -21.55
C LEU A 408 -5.06 -0.72 -21.01
N TRP A 409 -3.80 -0.33 -20.89
CA TRP A 409 -3.43 0.91 -20.19
C TRP A 409 -3.69 2.18 -20.99
N ILE A 410 -3.44 2.18 -22.31
CA ILE A 410 -3.66 3.38 -23.13
C ILE A 410 -5.14 3.77 -23.14
N PRO A 411 -6.11 2.86 -23.35
CA PRO A 411 -7.52 3.21 -23.22
C PRO A 411 -7.94 3.61 -21.80
N LEU A 412 -7.34 3.01 -20.77
CA LEU A 412 -7.63 3.36 -19.37
C LEU A 412 -7.23 4.81 -19.08
N PHE A 413 -6.04 5.24 -19.52
CA PHE A 413 -5.58 6.62 -19.29
C PHE A 413 -6.42 7.67 -20.04
N ARG A 414 -7.09 7.28 -21.14
CA ARG A 414 -8.06 8.13 -21.84
C ARG A 414 -9.37 8.32 -21.08
N LEU A 415 -9.60 7.62 -19.96
CA LEU A 415 -10.71 7.94 -19.04
C LEU A 415 -10.47 9.22 -18.24
N SER A 416 -9.24 9.76 -18.27
CA SER A 416 -8.94 11.08 -17.71
C SER A 416 -9.63 12.15 -18.55
N ASP A 417 -10.30 13.08 -17.89
CA ASP A 417 -10.93 14.21 -18.57
C ASP A 417 -9.91 15.35 -18.68
N GLN A 418 -9.98 16.11 -19.78
CA GLN A 418 -9.10 17.24 -20.06
C GLN A 418 -9.33 18.41 -19.10
#